data_AF-A0A661BQQ6-F1
#
_entry.id   AF-A0A661BQQ6-F1
#
_cell.length_a   1.000
_cell.length_b   1.000
_cell.length_c   1.000
_cell.angle_alpha   90.00
_cell.angle_beta   90.00
_cell.angle_gamma   90.00
#
_symmetry.space_group_name_H-M   'P 1'
#
loop_
_entity.id
_entity.type
_entity.pdbx_description
1 polymer ?
#
loop_
_entity_poly.entity_id
_entity_poly.type
_entity_poly.pdbx_seq_one_letter_code
_entity_poly.pdbx_strand_id
1 'polypeptide(L)'
;DVPHSRFNEINRAQFAAANLKILVESEDSGVHLAVSEDGFRIVFFQGHPEYDSISLLKEYKREIGRYIHAETDDYPPIPENYFSLQSRAILKEFSEKIINARAKNQNPPAFPEDLIASLVDNTWHDSAEAVINNWIGKVYQLTDIERCKPFNASVDPSDPLGLNA
;
A
#
# COMPACT_ATOMS: atom_id res chain seq x y z
N ASP A 1 -2.53 -9.61 -2.22
CA ASP A 1 -1.36 -8.68 -2.20
C ASP A 1 -1.87 -7.30 -1.80
N VAL A 2 -0.97 -6.36 -1.47
CA VAL A 2 -1.31 -4.96 -1.12
C VAL A 2 -0.11 -4.07 -1.47
N PRO A 3 -0.29 -2.89 -2.09
CA PRO A 3 0.83 -2.06 -2.49
C PRO A 3 1.51 -1.42 -1.28
N HIS A 4 2.83 -1.29 -1.34
CA HIS A 4 3.63 -0.53 -0.39
C HIS A 4 4.44 0.51 -1.17
N SER A 5 4.39 1.78 -0.74
CA SER A 5 5.14 2.90 -1.32
C SER A 5 5.67 3.76 -0.18
N ARG A 6 6.80 3.33 0.44
CA ARG A 6 7.34 3.93 1.67
C ARG A 6 8.86 3.87 1.74
N PHE A 7 9.45 4.84 2.41
CA PHE A 7 10.87 4.80 2.81
C PHE A 7 11.07 4.41 4.28
N ASN A 8 10.09 4.70 5.14
CA ASN A 8 10.11 4.32 6.54
C ASN A 8 9.67 2.86 6.71
N GLU A 9 10.01 2.26 7.84
CA GLU A 9 9.55 0.93 8.26
C GLU A 9 9.34 0.88 9.77
N ILE A 10 8.29 0.16 10.20
CA ILE A 10 8.13 -0.26 11.59
C ILE A 10 8.26 -1.78 11.62
N ASN A 11 9.30 -2.28 12.30
CA ASN A 11 9.58 -3.71 12.31
C ASN A 11 8.69 -4.48 13.30
N ARG A 12 8.64 -5.81 13.13
CA ARG A 12 7.88 -6.72 14.00
C ARG A 12 8.17 -6.54 15.49
N ALA A 13 9.43 -6.29 15.87
CA ALA A 13 9.82 -6.12 17.26
C ALA A 13 9.23 -4.83 17.87
N GLN A 14 9.13 -3.74 17.08
CA GLN A 14 8.49 -2.50 17.53
C GLN A 14 6.98 -2.68 17.76
N PHE A 15 6.28 -3.40 16.87
CA PHE A 15 4.87 -3.74 17.08
C PHE A 15 4.69 -4.61 18.34
N ALA A 16 5.53 -5.63 18.52
CA ALA A 16 5.49 -6.49 19.70
C ALA A 16 5.78 -5.72 20.99
N ALA A 17 6.76 -4.82 20.99
CA ALA A 17 7.09 -3.97 22.15
C ALA A 17 5.95 -3.00 22.50
N ALA A 18 5.13 -2.61 21.53
CA ALA A 18 3.93 -1.80 21.71
C ALA A 18 2.68 -2.63 22.03
N ASN A 19 2.82 -3.95 22.26
CA ASN A 19 1.72 -4.88 22.54
C ASN A 19 0.64 -4.93 21.46
N LEU A 20 1.01 -4.61 20.21
CA LEU A 20 0.10 -4.66 19.06
C LEU A 20 0.05 -6.08 18.48
N LYS A 21 -1.14 -6.49 18.05
CA LYS A 21 -1.36 -7.81 17.42
C LYS A 21 -1.12 -7.69 15.92
N ILE A 22 -0.08 -8.36 15.42
CA ILE A 22 0.20 -8.45 13.97
C ILE A 22 -0.75 -9.48 13.35
N LEU A 23 -1.47 -9.10 12.30
CA LEU A 23 -2.39 -9.96 11.58
C LEU A 23 -1.84 -10.43 10.23
N VAL A 24 -1.10 -9.55 9.53
CA VAL A 24 -0.53 -9.85 8.22
C VAL A 24 0.89 -9.28 8.14
N GLU A 25 1.83 -10.11 7.73
CA GLU A 25 3.20 -9.74 7.41
C GLU A 25 3.70 -10.54 6.21
N SER A 26 4.78 -10.10 5.61
CA SER A 26 5.49 -10.82 4.55
C SER A 26 6.99 -10.79 4.81
N GLU A 27 7.72 -11.76 4.26
CA GLU A 27 9.19 -11.78 4.34
C GLU A 27 9.80 -10.56 3.64
N ASP A 28 9.22 -10.13 2.51
CA ASP A 28 9.77 -9.04 1.69
C ASP A 28 9.35 -7.63 2.16
N SER A 29 8.09 -7.44 2.56
CA SER A 29 7.53 -6.10 2.89
C SER A 29 7.34 -5.85 4.39
N GLY A 30 7.71 -6.81 5.24
CA GLY A 30 7.56 -6.73 6.69
C GLY A 30 6.10 -6.77 7.15
N VAL A 31 5.82 -6.13 8.29
CA VAL A 31 4.46 -6.03 8.84
C VAL A 31 3.58 -5.20 7.91
N HIS A 32 2.43 -5.73 7.52
CA HIS A 32 1.45 -5.03 6.69
C HIS A 32 0.27 -4.52 7.53
N LEU A 33 -0.36 -5.41 8.30
CA LEU A 33 -1.57 -5.16 9.07
C LEU A 33 -1.37 -5.56 10.53
N ALA A 34 -1.64 -4.64 11.45
CA ALA A 34 -1.69 -4.89 12.87
C ALA A 34 -2.91 -4.20 13.49
N VAL A 35 -3.27 -4.62 14.70
CA VAL A 35 -4.41 -4.07 15.46
C VAL A 35 -4.03 -3.84 16.91
N SER A 36 -4.81 -3.00 17.60
CA SER A 36 -4.73 -2.83 19.06
C SER A 36 -4.93 -4.16 19.81
N GLU A 37 -4.63 -4.17 21.12
CA GLU A 37 -4.70 -5.36 21.98
C GLU A 37 -6.06 -6.07 21.93
N ASP A 38 -7.14 -5.28 21.84
CA ASP A 38 -8.52 -5.73 21.74
C ASP A 38 -8.92 -6.19 20.33
N GLY A 39 -8.03 -6.01 19.36
CA GLY A 39 -8.12 -6.61 18.03
C GLY A 39 -8.88 -5.83 16.97
N PHE A 40 -9.54 -4.70 17.29
CA PHE A 40 -10.33 -3.98 16.28
C PHE A 40 -10.47 -2.46 16.47
N ARG A 41 -10.30 -1.89 17.68
CA ARG A 41 -10.49 -0.44 17.90
C ARG A 41 -9.51 0.41 17.11
N ILE A 42 -8.26 -0.02 16.99
CA ILE A 42 -7.24 0.66 16.17
C ILE A 42 -6.69 -0.36 15.17
N VAL A 43 -6.69 0.02 13.89
CA VAL A 43 -6.14 -0.77 12.79
C VAL A 43 -4.97 0.01 12.18
N PHE A 44 -3.83 -0.66 12.06
CA PHE A 44 -2.59 -0.11 11.55
C PHE A 44 -2.26 -0.74 10.20
N PHE A 45 -2.07 0.09 9.17
CA PHE A 45 -1.56 -0.33 7.87
C PHE A 45 -0.17 0.25 7.64
N GLN A 46 0.74 -0.57 7.12
CA GLN A 46 2.05 -0.12 6.60
C GLN A 46 2.08 -0.08 5.06
N GLY A 47 1.01 -0.53 4.39
CA GLY A 47 0.80 -0.44 2.96
C GLY A 47 -0.43 0.40 2.63
N HIS A 48 -0.80 0.42 1.35
CA HIS A 48 -1.84 1.27 0.79
C HIS A 48 -2.99 0.47 0.15
N PRO A 49 -3.78 -0.28 0.93
CA PRO A 49 -4.92 -1.03 0.41
C PRO A 49 -5.97 -0.15 -0.29
N GLU A 50 -5.97 1.16 -0.04
CA GLU A 50 -6.86 2.15 -0.64
C GLU A 50 -6.48 2.57 -2.06
N TYR A 51 -5.28 2.22 -2.54
CA TYR A 51 -4.82 2.66 -3.84
C TYR A 51 -5.69 2.10 -4.98
N ASP A 52 -5.94 2.97 -5.97
CA ASP A 52 -6.45 2.57 -7.27
C ASP A 52 -5.37 1.82 -8.06
N SER A 53 -5.82 1.01 -9.04
CA SER A 53 -4.97 0.37 -10.04
C SER A 53 -3.86 1.29 -10.54
N ILE A 54 -4.13 2.56 -10.86
CA ILE A 54 -3.18 3.49 -11.49
C ILE A 54 -2.34 4.32 -10.51
N SER A 55 -2.48 4.16 -9.19
CA SER A 55 -1.79 5.00 -8.21
C SER A 55 -0.26 4.91 -8.36
N LEU A 56 0.31 3.70 -8.34
CA LEU A 56 1.75 3.50 -8.49
C LEU A 56 2.26 3.92 -9.87
N LEU A 57 1.46 3.75 -10.93
CA LEU A 57 1.79 4.25 -12.28
C LEU A 57 1.94 5.78 -12.29
N LYS A 58 1.04 6.50 -11.63
CA LYS A 58 1.11 7.97 -11.50
C LYS A 58 2.35 8.41 -10.73
N GLU A 59 2.68 7.71 -9.63
CA GLU A 59 3.90 7.97 -8.87
C GLU A 59 5.15 7.75 -9.72
N TYR A 60 5.25 6.59 -10.38
CA TYR A 60 6.38 6.27 -11.24
C TYR A 60 6.56 7.27 -12.39
N LYS A 61 5.46 7.64 -13.07
CA LYS A 61 5.47 8.67 -14.13
C LYS A 61 5.95 10.03 -13.58
N ARG A 62 5.51 10.42 -12.38
CA ARG A 62 5.96 11.65 -11.71
C ARG A 62 7.47 11.60 -11.43
N GLU A 63 7.98 10.51 -10.88
CA GLU A 63 9.42 10.40 -10.58
C GLU A 63 10.28 10.41 -11.85
N ILE A 64 9.82 9.83 -12.95
CA ILE A 64 10.50 9.95 -14.26
C ILE A 64 10.51 11.42 -14.70
N GLY A 65 9.41 12.14 -14.51
CA GLY A 65 9.33 13.57 -14.76
C GLY A 65 10.37 14.35 -13.96
N ARG A 66 10.53 14.07 -12.67
CA ARG A 66 11.55 14.71 -11.82
C ARG A 66 12.97 14.45 -12.32
N TYR A 67 13.26 13.22 -12.75
CA TYR A 67 14.53 12.87 -13.39
C TYR A 67 14.76 13.66 -14.70
N ILE A 68 13.74 13.77 -15.55
CA ILE A 68 13.82 14.54 -16.81
C ILE A 68 14.12 16.03 -16.55
N HIS A 69 13.51 16.61 -15.52
CA HIS A 69 13.71 18.02 -15.14
C HIS A 69 14.95 18.26 -14.27
N ALA A 70 15.80 17.25 -14.09
CA ALA A 70 17.01 17.30 -13.26
C ALA A 70 16.73 17.70 -11.79
N GLU A 71 15.56 17.36 -11.26
CA GLU A 71 15.25 17.45 -9.84
C GLU A 71 15.84 16.28 -9.04
N THR A 72 16.12 15.16 -9.74
CA THR A 72 16.82 13.99 -9.20
C THR A 72 17.88 13.53 -10.19
N ASP A 73 18.98 12.97 -9.68
CA ASP A 73 20.06 12.43 -10.51
C ASP A 73 19.85 10.97 -10.88
N ASP A 74 19.11 10.22 -10.05
CA ASP A 74 18.84 8.81 -10.27
C ASP A 74 17.50 8.61 -10.99
N TYR A 75 17.50 7.73 -11.99
CA TYR A 75 16.27 7.30 -12.65
C TYR A 75 15.50 6.36 -11.70
N PRO A 76 14.18 6.56 -11.50
CA PRO A 76 13.44 5.79 -10.52
C PRO A 76 13.39 4.30 -10.87
N PRO A 77 13.45 3.40 -9.88
CA PRO A 77 13.26 1.97 -10.12
C PRO A 77 11.82 1.68 -10.55
N ILE A 78 11.63 0.62 -11.34
CA ILE A 78 10.31 0.13 -11.72
C ILE A 78 9.66 -0.51 -10.47
N PRO A 79 8.42 -0.14 -10.09
CA PRO A 79 7.67 -0.82 -9.04
C PRO A 79 7.64 -2.34 -9.22
N GLU A 80 8.02 -3.05 -8.17
CA GLU A 80 8.05 -4.51 -8.15
C GLU A 80 6.63 -5.09 -8.15
N ASN A 81 6.45 -6.24 -8.80
CA ASN A 81 5.19 -7.01 -8.85
C ASN A 81 3.93 -6.23 -9.32
N TYR A 82 4.10 -5.06 -9.93
CA TYR A 82 3.00 -4.19 -10.34
C TYR A 82 2.74 -4.22 -11.86
N PHE A 83 3.81 -4.22 -12.67
CA PHE A 83 3.69 -4.22 -14.13
C PHE A 83 3.81 -5.63 -14.73
N SER A 84 3.00 -5.93 -15.75
CA SER A 84 3.13 -7.13 -16.58
C SER A 84 4.49 -7.21 -17.27
N LEU A 85 4.88 -8.42 -17.72
CA LEU A 85 6.13 -8.63 -18.46
C LEU A 85 6.25 -7.71 -19.69
N GLN A 86 5.15 -7.52 -20.42
CA GLN A 86 5.09 -6.64 -21.58
C GLN A 86 5.32 -5.18 -21.19
N SER A 87 4.59 -4.69 -20.18
CA SER A 87 4.73 -3.31 -19.69
C SER A 87 6.15 -3.03 -19.19
N ARG A 88 6.78 -3.98 -18.50
CA ARG A 88 8.19 -3.87 -18.07
C ARG A 88 9.18 -3.76 -19.22
N ALA A 89 8.98 -4.52 -20.30
CA ALA A 89 9.82 -4.43 -21.49
C ALA A 89 9.72 -3.05 -22.15
N ILE A 90 8.49 -2.53 -22.30
CA ILE A 90 8.23 -1.17 -22.82
C ILE A 90 8.90 -0.11 -21.94
N LEU A 91 8.73 -0.20 -20.62
CA LEU A 91 9.30 0.75 -19.66
C LEU A 91 10.83 0.71 -19.63
N LYS A 92 11.44 -0.45 -19.84
CA LYS A 92 12.89 -0.60 -19.94
C LYS A 92 13.45 0.08 -21.19
N GLU A 93 12.83 -0.14 -22.35
CA GLU A 93 13.24 0.56 -23.58
C GLU A 93 13.03 2.08 -23.43
N PHE A 94 11.93 2.48 -22.79
CA PHE A 94 11.65 3.88 -22.51
C PHE A 94 12.68 4.51 -21.57
N SER A 95 13.12 3.81 -20.51
CA SER A 95 14.13 4.34 -19.59
C SER A 95 15.47 4.57 -20.29
N GLU A 96 15.91 3.63 -21.14
CA GLU A 96 17.11 3.78 -21.97
C GLU A 96 17.03 5.01 -22.87
N LYS A 97 15.86 5.26 -23.49
CA LYS A 97 15.62 6.47 -24.31
C LYS A 97 15.69 7.74 -23.48
N ILE A 98 15.07 7.78 -22.30
CA ILE A 98 15.08 8.94 -21.40
C ILE A 98 16.50 9.26 -20.91
N ILE A 99 17.26 8.25 -20.48
CA ILE A 99 18.63 8.42 -20.01
C ILE A 99 19.51 8.97 -21.13
N ASN A 100 19.42 8.39 -22.34
CA ASN A 100 20.16 8.86 -23.50
C ASN A 100 19.78 10.29 -23.92
N ALA A 101 18.49 10.63 -23.88
CA ALA A 101 18.02 11.98 -24.21
C ALA A 101 18.56 13.01 -23.22
N ARG A 102 18.51 12.72 -21.91
CA ARG A 102 19.08 13.58 -20.87
C ARG A 102 20.58 13.77 -21.06
N ALA A 103 21.34 12.70 -21.29
CA ALA A 103 22.79 12.77 -21.49
C ALA A 103 23.20 13.61 -22.72
N LYS A 104 22.34 13.65 -23.75
CA LYS A 104 22.57 14.40 -25.00
C LYS A 104 21.88 15.77 -25.03
N ASN A 105 21.21 16.19 -23.96
CA ASN A 105 20.35 17.37 -23.91
C ASN A 105 19.32 17.42 -25.06
N GLN A 106 18.68 16.28 -25.33
CA GLN A 106 17.62 16.14 -26.33
C GLN A 106 16.24 16.12 -25.69
N ASN A 107 15.21 16.45 -26.47
CA ASN A 107 13.83 16.36 -26.00
C ASN A 107 13.48 14.89 -25.69
N PRO A 108 12.96 14.59 -24.48
CA PRO A 108 12.57 13.24 -24.13
C PRO A 108 11.32 12.82 -24.91
N PRO A 109 11.18 11.53 -25.27
CA PRO A 109 9.92 11.00 -25.76
C PRO A 109 8.80 11.12 -24.72
N ALA A 110 7.56 11.18 -25.19
CA ALA A 110 6.38 11.14 -24.32
C ALA A 110 6.30 9.80 -23.58
N PHE A 111 5.79 9.84 -22.34
CA PHE A 111 5.57 8.63 -21.55
C PHE A 111 4.54 7.72 -22.25
N PRO A 112 4.81 6.41 -22.42
CA PRO A 112 3.97 5.49 -23.19
C PRO A 112 2.72 5.03 -22.41
N GLU A 113 1.92 5.98 -21.92
CA GLU A 113 0.75 5.73 -21.08
C GLU A 113 -0.30 4.87 -21.78
N ASP A 114 -0.60 5.19 -23.04
CA ASP A 114 -1.61 4.49 -23.86
C ASP A 114 -1.30 3.00 -24.06
N LEU A 115 -0.03 2.60 -23.92
CA LEU A 115 0.41 1.22 -24.06
C LEU A 115 0.38 0.45 -22.74
N ILE A 116 0.37 1.15 -21.60
CA ILE A 116 0.60 0.57 -20.28
C ILE A 116 -0.64 0.65 -19.40
N ALA A 117 -1.37 1.76 -19.42
CA ALA A 117 -2.43 2.05 -18.44
C ALA A 117 -3.53 0.98 -18.43
N SER A 118 -3.90 0.44 -19.59
CA SER A 118 -4.91 -0.63 -19.72
C SER A 118 -4.41 -2.02 -19.33
N LEU A 119 -3.09 -2.18 -19.13
CA LEU A 119 -2.46 -3.44 -18.74
C LEU A 119 -2.14 -3.50 -17.24
N VAL A 120 -2.46 -2.44 -16.49
CA VAL A 120 -2.33 -2.40 -15.04
C VAL A 120 -3.58 -3.01 -14.42
N ASP A 121 -3.37 -3.98 -13.52
CA ASP A 121 -4.45 -4.69 -12.84
C ASP A 121 -4.46 -4.34 -11.35
N ASN A 122 -5.65 -4.33 -10.74
CA ASN A 122 -5.81 -4.14 -9.30
C ASN A 122 -6.08 -5.48 -8.63
N THR A 123 -5.01 -6.15 -8.26
CA THR A 123 -5.04 -7.48 -7.63
C THR A 123 -5.41 -7.44 -6.13
N TRP A 124 -5.37 -6.25 -5.51
CA TRP A 124 -5.56 -6.09 -4.06
C TRP A 124 -6.95 -5.58 -3.65
N HIS A 125 -7.77 -5.12 -4.60
CA HIS A 125 -9.06 -4.45 -4.33
C HIS A 125 -9.99 -5.27 -3.42
N ASP A 126 -10.27 -6.52 -3.77
CA ASP A 126 -11.21 -7.37 -3.03
C ASP A 126 -10.72 -7.64 -1.60
N SER A 127 -9.40 -7.79 -1.42
CA SER A 127 -8.80 -7.99 -0.10
C SER A 127 -8.89 -6.72 0.76
N ALA A 128 -8.66 -5.55 0.15
CA ALA A 128 -8.81 -4.27 0.81
C ALA A 128 -10.26 -4.04 1.24
N GLU A 129 -11.23 -4.28 0.35
CA GLU A 129 -12.65 -4.18 0.64
C GLU A 129 -13.06 -5.12 1.79
N ALA A 130 -12.62 -6.38 1.75
CA ALA A 130 -12.92 -7.35 2.79
C ALA A 130 -12.42 -6.91 4.17
N VAL A 131 -11.18 -6.39 4.26
CA VAL A 131 -10.62 -5.91 5.54
C VAL A 131 -11.42 -4.73 6.08
N ILE A 132 -11.76 -3.75 5.24
CA ILE A 132 -12.55 -2.59 5.67
C ILE A 132 -13.97 -2.98 6.08
N ASN A 133 -14.64 -3.85 5.31
CA ASN A 133 -15.97 -4.36 5.64
C ASN A 133 -15.97 -5.12 6.97
N ASN A 134 -14.97 -5.97 7.20
CA ASN A 134 -14.81 -6.68 8.47
C ASN A 134 -14.60 -5.71 9.63
N TRP A 135 -13.75 -4.71 9.45
CA TRP A 135 -13.49 -3.71 10.50
C TRP A 135 -14.75 -2.90 10.86
N ILE A 136 -15.43 -2.33 9.86
CA ILE A 136 -16.68 -1.58 10.07
C ILE A 136 -17.74 -2.48 10.72
N GLY A 137 -17.85 -3.74 10.27
CA GLY A 137 -18.76 -4.73 10.86
C GLY A 137 -18.46 -4.97 12.34
N LYS A 138 -17.18 -5.09 12.73
CA LYS A 138 -16.79 -5.24 14.14
C LYS A 138 -17.06 -3.99 14.95
N VAL A 139 -16.78 -2.80 14.41
CA VAL A 139 -17.14 -1.54 15.09
C VAL A 139 -18.65 -1.50 15.35
N TYR A 140 -19.45 -1.78 14.33
CA TYR A 140 -20.91 -1.78 14.47
C TYR A 140 -21.44 -2.81 15.48
N GLN A 141 -20.87 -4.02 15.50
CA GLN A 141 -21.32 -5.10 16.37
C GLN A 141 -20.92 -4.91 17.83
N LEU A 142 -19.77 -4.30 18.09
CA LEU A 142 -19.14 -4.33 19.41
C LEU A 142 -19.24 -3.02 20.18
N THR A 143 -19.30 -1.89 19.47
CA THR A 143 -19.33 -0.56 20.12
C THR A 143 -20.76 -0.15 20.51
N ASP A 144 -20.87 0.73 21.51
CA ASP A 144 -22.17 1.27 21.91
C ASP A 144 -22.57 2.46 21.01
N ILE A 145 -23.87 2.71 20.89
CA ILE A 145 -24.39 3.89 20.19
C ILE A 145 -24.17 5.18 21.00
N GLU A 146 -24.13 5.08 22.33
CA GLU A 146 -23.77 6.18 23.22
C GLU A 146 -22.26 6.40 23.19
N ARG A 147 -21.83 7.54 22.64
CA ARG A 147 -20.41 7.88 22.40
C ARG A 147 -19.47 7.75 23.62
N CYS A 148 -20.00 7.84 24.83
CA CYS A 148 -19.21 7.74 26.06
C CYS A 148 -19.06 6.31 26.58
N LYS A 149 -19.70 5.33 25.93
CA LYS A 149 -19.59 3.91 26.25
C LYS A 149 -18.78 3.23 25.14
N PRO A 150 -17.61 2.64 25.44
CA PRO A 150 -16.76 2.04 24.41
C PRO A 150 -17.37 0.77 23.79
N PHE A 151 -18.13 0.01 24.57
CA PHE A 151 -18.72 -1.26 24.17
C PHE A 151 -20.19 -1.31 24.56
N ASN A 152 -20.97 -2.06 23.78
CA ASN A 152 -22.34 -2.37 24.17
C ASN A 152 -22.37 -3.22 25.46
N ALA A 153 -23.52 -3.25 26.15
CA ALA A 153 -23.65 -3.91 27.44
C ALA A 153 -23.46 -5.45 27.42
N SER A 154 -23.53 -6.08 26.24
CA SER A 154 -23.35 -7.53 26.07
C SER A 154 -21.92 -7.97 25.76
N VAL A 155 -20.99 -7.02 25.57
CA VAL A 155 -19.60 -7.29 25.21
C VAL A 155 -18.73 -7.26 26.45
N ASP A 156 -17.89 -8.28 26.62
CA ASP A 156 -16.83 -8.29 27.64
C ASP A 156 -15.69 -7.33 27.21
N PRO A 157 -15.42 -6.24 27.94
CA PRO A 157 -14.36 -5.30 27.58
C PRO A 157 -12.95 -5.90 27.60
N SER A 158 -12.75 -7.01 28.30
CA SER A 158 -11.45 -7.71 28.39
C SER A 158 -11.24 -8.72 27.26
N ASP A 159 -12.33 -9.17 26.61
CA ASP A 159 -12.29 -10.04 25.44
C ASP A 159 -13.41 -9.69 24.45
N PRO A 160 -13.37 -8.50 23.81
CA PRO A 160 -14.49 -8.03 23.01
C PRO A 160 -14.70 -8.85 21.72
N LEU A 161 -13.71 -9.63 21.32
CA LEU A 161 -13.79 -10.53 20.16
C LEU A 161 -14.03 -11.99 20.53
N GLY A 162 -14.02 -12.35 21.83
CA GLY A 162 -14.18 -13.73 22.28
C GLY A 162 -13.06 -14.65 21.82
N LEU A 163 -11.82 -14.16 21.73
CA LEU A 163 -10.68 -14.89 21.16
C LEU A 163 -9.83 -15.61 22.22
N ASN A 164 -10.08 -15.39 23.51
CA ASN A 164 -9.27 -15.95 24.60
C ASN A 164 -9.75 -17.33 25.10
N ALA A 165 -10.54 -18.05 24.30
CA ALA A 165 -11.13 -19.36 24.63
C ALA A 165 -10.20 -20.55 24.37
#